data_AF-A0A2V5WEI8-F1
#
_entry.id   AF-A0A2V5WEI8-F1
#
_cell.length_a   1.000
_cell.length_b   1.000
_cell.length_c   1.000
_cell.angle_alpha   90.00
_cell.angle_beta   90.00
_cell.angle_gamma   90.00
#
_symmetry.space_group_name_H-M   'P 1'
#
loop_
_entity.id
_entity.type
_entity.pdbx_description
1 polymer ?
#
loop_
_entity_poly.entity_id
_entity_poly.type
_entity_poly.pdbx_seq_one_letter_code
_entity_poly.pdbx_strand_id
1 'polypeptide(L)'
;MHAQKPRWLPINASGKKPLNCYKSAMSTPARISYAIMAVLLALVGLLHLATLALTTLFGYFALRQFSFGRSKALGVTIYIIAVTAIGYGLFFFSRQAYIALPKIAEATIPAVVGYAEKQGLELPFTDYASLKTLALNEVKDKFANVGRYARTAAFQLAMLIVGLVVAVSLFLKAGWQMEGDPNAAKDSLYSLVSQEIALRFRTFYRSFATVIGAQIVISTINTGLTSVFLLWNGYPYVMVIIVLTFLCGLLPIIGNHRRPDQKPDVADAAWTRAR
;
A
#
# COMPACT_ATOMS: atom_id res chain seq x y z
N MET A 1 -62.40 34.68 -16.54
CA MET A 1 -61.14 34.39 -15.82
C MET A 1 -61.38 33.16 -14.94
N HIS A 2 -61.00 31.98 -15.43
CA HIS A 2 -61.13 30.71 -14.72
C HIS A 2 -59.79 30.35 -14.04
N ALA A 3 -59.82 30.03 -12.75
CA ALA A 3 -58.69 29.41 -12.05
C ALA A 3 -59.11 28.02 -11.55
N GLN A 4 -58.77 26.99 -12.33
CA GLN A 4 -58.83 25.57 -11.93
C GLN A 4 -57.62 25.23 -11.06
N LYS A 5 -57.86 24.69 -9.85
CA LYS A 5 -56.83 24.05 -9.01
C LYS A 5 -56.39 22.71 -9.64
N PRO A 6 -55.09 22.48 -9.86
CA PRO A 6 -54.61 21.16 -10.28
C PRO A 6 -54.51 20.20 -9.08
N ARG A 7 -55.46 19.25 -9.08
CA ARG A 7 -55.31 17.78 -8.94
C ARG A 7 -53.85 17.29 -8.88
N TRP A 8 -53.51 16.48 -7.86
CA TRP A 8 -52.69 15.23 -7.86
C TRP A 8 -52.21 14.88 -6.43
N LEU A 9 -53.09 14.33 -5.60
CA LEU A 9 -52.73 13.46 -4.48
C LEU A 9 -53.11 12.04 -4.92
N PRO A 10 -52.18 11.10 -5.09
CA PRO A 10 -52.56 9.71 -5.24
C PRO A 10 -53.03 9.18 -3.88
N ILE A 11 -54.36 9.09 -3.75
CA ILE A 11 -55.03 8.23 -2.78
C ILE A 11 -54.66 6.79 -3.16
N ASN A 12 -53.82 6.14 -2.35
CA ASN A 12 -53.51 4.73 -2.55
C ASN A 12 -54.73 3.88 -2.16
N ALA A 13 -55.46 3.40 -3.17
CA ALA A 13 -56.63 2.52 -3.05
C ALA A 13 -56.23 1.05 -2.80
N SER A 14 -55.34 0.83 -1.83
CA SER A 14 -54.94 -0.50 -1.37
C SER A 14 -54.55 -0.34 0.08
N GLY A 15 -55.34 -0.89 1.00
CA GLY A 15 -55.13 -0.87 2.45
C GLY A 15 -53.88 -1.63 2.92
N LYS A 16 -52.75 -1.48 2.22
CA LYS A 16 -51.44 -1.99 2.62
C LYS A 16 -50.65 -0.85 3.21
N LYS A 17 -50.26 -1.03 4.48
CA LYS A 17 -49.35 -0.14 5.23
C LYS A 17 -48.14 0.21 4.36
N PRO A 18 -47.61 1.45 4.42
CA PRO A 18 -46.34 1.76 3.77
C PRO A 18 -45.31 0.74 4.28
N LEU A 19 -44.73 -0.03 3.37
CA LEU A 19 -43.65 -0.96 3.68
C LEU A 19 -42.55 -0.12 4.31
N ASN A 20 -42.41 -0.26 5.63
CA ASN A 20 -41.32 0.24 6.43
C ASN A 20 -40.03 0.09 5.63
N CYS A 21 -39.32 1.20 5.47
CA CYS A 21 -37.93 1.20 5.11
C CYS A 21 -37.21 0.34 6.16
N TYR A 22 -37.03 -0.95 5.87
CA TYR A 22 -36.22 -1.83 6.69
C TYR A 22 -34.80 -1.26 6.61
N LYS A 23 -34.41 -0.46 7.60
CA LYS A 23 -33.00 -0.39 8.00
C LYS A 23 -32.59 -1.84 8.21
N SER A 24 -31.89 -2.42 7.24
CA SER A 24 -31.40 -3.79 7.32
C SER A 24 -30.53 -3.87 8.57
N ALA A 25 -31.11 -4.40 9.65
CA ALA A 25 -30.42 -4.50 10.92
C ALA A 25 -29.35 -5.56 10.74
N MET A 26 -28.08 -5.13 10.78
CA MET A 26 -26.94 -6.03 10.69
C MET A 26 -27.08 -7.19 11.67
N SER A 27 -26.92 -8.43 11.16
CA SER A 27 -26.99 -9.65 11.97
C SER A 27 -25.93 -9.63 13.08
N THR A 28 -26.24 -10.25 14.22
CA THR A 28 -25.32 -10.35 15.36
C THR A 28 -23.95 -10.94 14.97
N PRO A 29 -23.87 -12.03 14.18
CA PRO A 29 -22.59 -12.56 13.69
C PRO A 29 -21.80 -11.57 12.83
N ALA A 30 -22.47 -10.77 12.00
CA ALA A 30 -21.81 -9.78 11.16
C ALA A 30 -21.23 -8.61 11.97
N ARG A 31 -21.90 -8.18 13.05
CA ARG A 31 -21.35 -7.14 13.95
C ARG A 31 -20.13 -7.65 14.70
N ILE A 32 -20.19 -8.89 15.20
CA ILE A 32 -19.08 -9.54 15.89
C ILE A 32 -17.88 -9.70 14.95
N SER A 33 -18.09 -10.10 13.69
CA SER A 33 -16.99 -10.26 12.73
C SER A 33 -16.28 -8.94 12.41
N TYR A 34 -17.00 -7.82 12.32
CA TYR A 34 -16.39 -6.50 12.18
C TYR A 34 -15.57 -6.09 13.40
N ALA A 35 -16.08 -6.34 14.61
CA ALA A 35 -15.33 -6.07 15.83
C ALA A 35 -14.04 -6.89 15.90
N ILE A 36 -14.10 -8.18 15.55
CA ILE A 36 -12.93 -9.06 15.49
C ILE A 36 -11.91 -8.58 14.46
N MET A 37 -12.36 -8.19 13.26
CA MET A 37 -11.47 -7.63 12.23
C MET A 37 -10.79 -6.34 12.68
N ALA A 38 -11.52 -5.45 13.35
CA ALA A 38 -10.96 -4.19 13.88
C ALA A 38 -9.92 -4.46 14.98
N VAL A 39 -10.21 -5.36 15.92
CA VAL A 39 -9.27 -5.78 16.96
C VAL A 39 -8.03 -6.43 16.35
N LEU A 40 -8.20 -7.30 15.35
CA LEU A 40 -7.07 -7.94 14.67
C LEU A 40 -6.17 -6.90 14.00
N LEU A 41 -6.72 -5.92 13.30
CA LEU A 41 -5.94 -4.85 12.68
C LEU A 41 -5.24 -3.97 13.73
N ALA A 42 -5.91 -3.65 14.83
CA ALA A 42 -5.33 -2.90 15.94
C ALA A 42 -4.16 -3.67 16.58
N LEU A 43 -4.32 -4.98 16.82
CA LEU A 43 -3.27 -5.85 17.35
C LEU A 43 -2.07 -5.95 16.40
N VAL A 44 -2.29 -6.04 15.09
CA VAL A 44 -1.19 -6.04 14.10
C VAL A 44 -0.36 -4.76 14.22
N GLY A 45 -1.01 -3.61 14.40
CA GLY A 45 -0.32 -2.33 14.62
C GLY A 45 0.40 -2.26 15.97
N LEU A 46 -0.32 -2.58 17.06
CA LEU A 46 0.18 -2.51 18.44
C LEU A 46 1.36 -3.47 18.70
N LEU A 47 1.34 -4.65 18.10
CA LEU A 47 2.38 -5.67 18.27
C LEU A 47 3.53 -5.55 17.25
N HIS A 48 3.55 -4.50 16.42
CA HIS A 48 4.52 -4.34 15.33
C HIS A 48 4.58 -5.52 14.35
N LEU A 49 3.49 -6.28 14.23
CA LEU A 49 3.36 -7.43 13.32
C LEU A 49 3.05 -7.01 11.87
N ALA A 50 3.08 -5.71 11.58
CA ALA A 50 2.80 -5.15 10.26
C ALA A 50 3.68 -5.79 9.17
N THR A 51 4.98 -6.00 9.45
CA THR A 51 5.89 -6.65 8.50
C THR A 51 5.43 -8.07 8.18
N LEU A 52 5.12 -8.87 9.19
CA LEU A 52 4.63 -10.24 8.99
C LEU A 52 3.33 -10.24 8.18
N ALA A 53 2.35 -9.41 8.57
CA ALA A 53 1.05 -9.34 7.90
C ALA A 53 1.19 -8.90 6.43
N LEU A 54 1.96 -7.84 6.17
CA LEU A 54 2.19 -7.33 4.81
C LEU A 54 2.97 -8.33 3.96
N THR A 55 4.03 -8.95 4.50
CA THR A 55 4.79 -9.97 3.78
C THR A 55 3.91 -11.18 3.44
N THR A 56 3.03 -11.60 4.35
CA THR A 56 2.06 -12.68 4.06
C THR A 56 1.08 -12.29 2.95
N LEU A 57 0.46 -11.11 3.04
CA LEU A 57 -0.50 -10.65 2.03
C LEU A 57 0.14 -10.47 0.66
N PHE A 58 1.32 -9.83 0.60
CA PHE A 58 2.06 -9.61 -0.63
C PHE A 58 2.61 -10.91 -1.21
N GLY A 59 3.10 -11.81 -0.36
CA GLY A 59 3.55 -13.14 -0.76
C GLY A 59 2.43 -13.97 -1.37
N TYR A 60 1.25 -13.97 -0.74
CA TYR A 60 0.07 -14.66 -1.26
C TYR A 60 -0.43 -14.03 -2.58
N PHE A 61 -0.36 -12.70 -2.70
CA PHE A 61 -0.61 -11.98 -3.96
C PHE A 61 0.33 -12.42 -5.08
N ALA A 62 1.64 -12.42 -4.83
CA ALA A 62 2.63 -12.83 -5.81
C ALA A 62 2.46 -14.30 -6.23
N LEU A 63 2.26 -15.21 -5.27
CA LEU A 63 1.99 -16.63 -5.54
C LEU A 63 0.76 -16.82 -6.43
N ARG A 64 -0.32 -16.09 -6.16
CA ARG A 64 -1.54 -16.16 -6.97
C ARG A 64 -1.30 -15.64 -8.38
N GLN A 65 -0.54 -14.57 -8.54
CA GLN A 65 -0.18 -14.02 -9.86
C GLN A 65 0.72 -14.98 -10.65
N PHE A 66 1.74 -15.57 -10.00
CA PHE A 66 2.69 -16.48 -10.63
C PHE A 66 2.14 -17.88 -10.91
N SER A 67 1.07 -18.29 -10.23
CA SER A 67 0.43 -19.58 -10.51
C SER A 67 -0.26 -19.63 -11.88
N PHE A 68 -0.53 -18.47 -12.50
CA PHE A 68 -1.27 -18.31 -13.76
C PHE A 68 -2.55 -19.16 -13.85
N GLY A 69 -3.12 -19.56 -12.69
CA GLY A 69 -4.27 -20.47 -12.61
C GLY A 69 -4.03 -21.92 -13.01
N ARG A 70 -2.79 -22.36 -13.30
CA ARG A 70 -2.51 -23.72 -13.83
C ARG A 70 -1.93 -24.67 -12.80
N SER A 71 -0.84 -24.31 -12.10
CA SER A 71 -0.22 -25.22 -11.14
C SER A 71 0.37 -24.50 -9.93
N LYS A 72 0.12 -25.08 -8.75
CA LYS A 72 0.67 -24.55 -7.49
C LYS A 72 2.19 -24.68 -7.45
N ALA A 73 2.74 -25.76 -8.00
CA ALA A 73 4.19 -25.99 -8.04
C ALA A 73 4.91 -24.91 -8.85
N LEU A 74 4.43 -24.57 -10.06
CA LEU A 74 5.03 -23.49 -10.85
C LEU A 74 4.94 -22.15 -10.12
N GLY A 75 3.80 -21.85 -9.49
CA GLY A 75 3.63 -20.63 -8.71
C GLY A 75 4.65 -20.50 -7.57
N VAL A 76 4.89 -21.60 -6.83
CA VAL A 76 5.88 -21.63 -5.75
C VAL A 76 7.31 -21.52 -6.29
N THR A 77 7.65 -22.23 -7.37
CA THR A 77 8.98 -22.16 -7.98
C THR A 77 9.31 -20.75 -8.46
N ILE A 78 8.41 -20.12 -9.22
CA ILE A 78 8.59 -18.74 -9.69
C ILE A 78 8.66 -17.78 -8.50
N TYR A 79 7.84 -18.00 -7.46
CA TYR A 79 7.86 -17.18 -6.25
C TYR A 79 9.22 -17.23 -5.53
N ILE A 80 9.80 -18.40 -5.34
CA ILE A 80 11.12 -18.55 -4.70
C ILE A 80 12.21 -17.86 -5.54
N ILE A 81 12.17 -18.04 -6.87
CA ILE A 81 13.10 -17.37 -7.79
C ILE A 81 12.94 -15.84 -7.66
N ALA A 82 11.71 -15.33 -7.67
CA ALA A 82 11.43 -13.91 -7.57
C ALA A 82 11.89 -13.33 -6.21
N VAL A 83 11.60 -14.00 -5.09
CA VAL A 83 12.05 -13.55 -3.76
C VAL A 83 13.57 -13.51 -3.68
N THR A 84 14.24 -14.53 -4.22
CA THR A 84 15.71 -14.59 -4.25
C THR A 84 16.30 -13.50 -5.14
N ALA A 85 15.73 -13.29 -6.33
CA ALA A 85 16.15 -12.25 -7.26
C ALA A 85 15.94 -10.83 -6.69
N ILE A 86 14.81 -10.58 -6.04
CA ILE A 86 14.53 -9.30 -5.36
C ILE A 86 15.50 -9.11 -4.19
N GLY A 87 15.73 -10.13 -3.36
CA GLY A 87 16.68 -10.05 -2.24
C GLY A 87 18.10 -9.74 -2.70
N TYR A 88 18.58 -10.44 -3.73
CA TYR A 88 19.88 -10.17 -4.34
C TYR A 88 19.95 -8.78 -4.99
N GLY A 89 18.91 -8.41 -5.74
CA GLY A 89 18.81 -7.11 -6.39
C GLY A 89 18.81 -5.95 -5.39
N LEU A 90 18.09 -6.07 -4.28
CA LEU A 90 18.09 -5.10 -3.20
C LEU A 90 19.47 -4.98 -2.55
N PHE A 91 20.14 -6.10 -2.26
CA PHE A 91 21.49 -6.08 -1.71
C PHE A 91 22.49 -5.37 -2.63
N PHE A 92 22.48 -5.72 -3.93
CA PHE A 92 23.32 -5.08 -4.93
C PHE A 92 23.00 -3.59 -5.10
N PHE A 93 21.71 -3.24 -5.20
CA PHE A 93 21.25 -1.87 -5.31
C PHE A 93 21.62 -1.05 -4.08
N SER A 94 21.44 -1.55 -2.85
CA SER A 94 21.80 -0.83 -1.63
C SER A 94 23.29 -0.47 -1.61
N ARG A 95 24.17 -1.38 -2.05
CA ARG A 95 25.60 -1.11 -2.17
C ARG A 95 25.90 -0.04 -3.23
N GLN A 96 25.24 -0.11 -4.38
CA GLN A 96 25.44 0.85 -5.47
C GLN A 96 24.88 2.23 -5.10
N ALA A 97 23.70 2.28 -4.51
CA ALA A 97 23.02 3.50 -4.06
C ALA A 97 23.84 4.21 -2.97
N TYR A 98 24.47 3.47 -2.06
CA TYR A 98 25.35 4.04 -1.03
C TYR A 98 26.50 4.87 -1.63
N ILE A 99 27.05 4.45 -2.77
CA ILE A 99 28.14 5.16 -3.44
C ILE A 99 27.62 6.25 -4.38
N ALA A 100 26.50 5.98 -5.07
CA ALA A 100 25.98 6.86 -6.10
C ALA A 100 25.15 8.02 -5.55
N LEU A 101 24.32 7.80 -4.53
CA LEU A 101 23.43 8.84 -3.99
C LEU A 101 24.19 10.07 -3.48
N PRO A 102 25.30 9.96 -2.72
CA PRO A 102 26.07 11.12 -2.31
C PRO A 102 26.65 11.88 -3.51
N LYS A 103 27.16 11.18 -4.52
CA LYS A 103 27.72 11.78 -5.75
C LYS A 103 26.66 12.50 -6.57
N ILE A 104 25.47 11.92 -6.67
CA ILE A 104 24.32 12.55 -7.32
C ILE A 104 24.00 13.85 -6.58
N ALA A 105 23.88 13.82 -5.25
CA ALA A 105 23.60 15.01 -4.45
C ALA A 105 24.68 16.09 -4.61
N GLU A 106 25.96 15.73 -4.58
CA GLU A 106 27.08 16.67 -4.76
C GLU A 106 27.08 17.34 -6.14
N ALA A 107 26.64 16.64 -7.19
CA ALA A 107 26.58 17.20 -8.53
C ALA A 107 25.29 17.99 -8.79
N THR A 108 24.14 17.52 -8.28
CA THR A 108 22.84 18.11 -8.59
C THR A 108 22.48 19.28 -7.68
N ILE A 109 22.86 19.25 -6.40
CA ILE A 109 22.51 20.32 -5.46
C ILE A 109 23.06 21.67 -5.95
N PRO A 110 24.36 21.84 -6.28
CA PRO A 110 24.86 23.12 -6.75
C PRO A 110 24.30 23.55 -8.11
N ALA A 111 24.05 22.60 -9.02
CA ALA A 111 23.49 22.88 -10.34
C ALA A 111 22.05 23.40 -10.27
N VAL A 112 21.23 22.82 -9.38
CA VAL A 112 19.85 23.27 -9.14
C VAL A 112 19.84 24.63 -8.44
N VAL A 113 20.72 24.83 -7.45
CA VAL A 113 20.86 26.12 -6.75
C VAL A 113 21.28 27.22 -7.72
N GLY A 114 22.32 27.00 -8.54
CA GLY A 114 22.77 27.98 -9.53
C GLY A 114 21.74 28.25 -10.64
N TYR A 115 20.84 27.29 -10.93
CA TYR A 115 19.71 27.53 -11.82
C TYR A 115 18.62 28.38 -11.14
N ALA A 116 18.31 28.11 -9.86
CA ALA A 116 17.33 28.87 -9.09
C ALA A 116 17.77 30.34 -8.86
N GLU A 117 19.05 30.56 -8.55
CA GLU A 117 19.65 31.90 -8.40
C GLU A 117 19.56 32.70 -9.71
N LYS A 118 19.83 32.06 -10.86
CA LYS A 118 19.69 32.69 -12.19
C LYS A 118 18.25 33.09 -12.54
N GLN A 119 17.26 32.42 -11.94
CA GLN A 119 15.85 32.72 -12.11
C GLN A 119 15.32 33.68 -11.03
N GLY A 120 16.18 34.19 -10.15
CA GLY A 120 15.82 35.13 -9.09
C GLY A 120 14.99 34.53 -7.95
N LEU A 121 15.00 33.20 -7.80
CA LEU A 121 14.29 32.51 -6.72
C LEU A 121 15.20 32.41 -5.49
N GLU A 122 14.92 33.19 -4.45
CA GLU A 122 15.56 33.01 -3.13
C GLU A 122 15.16 31.66 -2.54
N LEU A 123 16.15 30.79 -2.33
CA LEU A 123 15.94 29.49 -1.70
C LEU A 123 15.86 29.66 -0.18
N PRO A 124 14.90 29.01 0.50
CA PRO A 124 14.69 29.14 1.96
C PRO A 124 15.74 28.40 2.83
N PHE A 125 16.87 27.98 2.25
CA PHE A 125 17.93 27.24 2.95
C PHE A 125 19.22 28.05 2.91
N THR A 126 19.58 28.64 4.05
CA THR A 126 20.75 29.52 4.20
C THR A 126 22.08 28.79 4.39
N ASP A 127 22.08 27.47 4.63
CA ASP A 127 23.34 26.70 4.75
C ASP A 127 23.20 25.22 4.30
N TYR A 128 23.64 24.94 3.08
CA TYR A 128 23.66 23.60 2.48
C TYR A 128 24.66 22.64 3.15
N ALA A 129 25.72 23.18 3.77
CA ALA A 129 26.69 22.37 4.50
C ALA A 129 26.06 21.76 5.75
N SER A 130 25.10 22.46 6.36
CA SER A 130 24.29 21.96 7.48
C SER A 130 23.46 20.72 7.10
N LEU A 131 22.76 20.73 5.95
CA LEU A 131 22.00 19.55 5.48
C LEU A 131 22.90 18.33 5.20
N LYS A 132 24.06 18.56 4.56
CA LYS A 132 25.03 17.48 4.29
C LYS A 132 25.59 16.89 5.60
N THR A 133 25.95 17.74 6.55
CA THR A 133 26.48 17.30 7.85
C THR A 133 25.42 16.59 8.68
N LEU A 134 24.17 17.08 8.69
CA LEU A 134 23.05 16.42 9.36
C LEU A 134 22.77 15.03 8.77
N ALA A 135 22.75 14.90 7.43
CA ALA A 135 22.56 13.62 6.76
C ALA A 135 23.72 12.63 7.02
N LEU A 136 24.96 13.11 6.99
CA LEU A 136 26.14 12.29 7.29
C LEU A 136 26.21 11.87 8.76
N ASN A 137 25.79 12.75 9.67
CA ASN A 137 25.74 12.46 11.10
C ASN A 137 24.64 11.44 11.42
N GLU A 138 23.45 11.55 10.83
CA GLU A 138 22.40 10.52 10.94
C GLU A 138 22.89 9.14 10.47
N VAL A 139 23.65 9.08 9.36
CA VAL A 139 24.25 7.83 8.88
C VAL A 139 25.29 7.31 9.87
N LYS A 140 26.18 8.17 10.39
CA LYS A 140 27.20 7.79 11.38
C LYS A 140 26.60 7.35 12.71
N ASP A 141 25.57 8.02 13.20
CA ASP A 141 24.88 7.69 14.45
C ASP A 141 24.18 6.33 14.35
N LYS A 142 23.62 6.00 13.18
CA LYS A 142 23.09 4.66 12.90
C LYS A 142 24.19 3.59 12.91
N PHE A 143 25.43 3.96 12.55
CA PHE A 143 26.60 3.08 12.61
C PHE A 143 27.19 2.92 14.01
N ALA A 144 27.25 3.99 14.81
CA ALA A 144 27.74 3.93 16.18
C ALA A 144 26.84 3.06 17.09
N ASN A 145 25.54 2.97 16.75
CA ASN A 145 24.55 2.17 17.48
C ASN A 145 24.20 0.81 16.81
N VAL A 146 25.05 0.28 15.92
CA VAL A 146 24.82 -0.97 15.15
C VAL A 146 24.33 -2.13 16.02
N GLY A 147 24.82 -2.27 17.25
CA GLY A 147 24.39 -3.35 18.16
C GLY A 147 22.89 -3.30 18.52
N ARG A 148 22.32 -2.11 18.75
CA ARG A 148 20.88 -1.96 19.05
C ARG A 148 20.03 -2.09 17.78
N TYR A 149 20.53 -1.59 16.65
CA TYR A 149 19.83 -1.71 15.36
C TYR A 149 19.86 -3.13 14.80
N ALA A 150 20.92 -3.90 15.04
CA ALA A 150 21.06 -5.28 14.60
C ALA A 150 19.96 -6.18 15.19
N ARG A 151 19.61 -5.99 16.47
CA ARG A 151 18.53 -6.75 17.10
C ARG A 151 17.18 -6.47 16.46
N THR A 152 16.83 -5.20 16.25
CA THR A 152 15.59 -4.81 15.59
C THR A 152 15.55 -5.30 14.15
N ALA A 153 16.65 -5.16 13.40
CA ALA A 153 16.76 -5.67 12.03
C ALA A 153 16.62 -7.20 11.98
N ALA A 154 17.21 -7.94 12.92
CA ALA A 154 17.07 -9.39 13.01
C ALA A 154 15.63 -9.81 13.27
N PHE A 155 14.90 -9.12 14.16
CA PHE A 155 13.47 -9.38 14.37
C PHE A 155 12.63 -9.09 13.11
N GLN A 156 12.92 -8.00 12.41
CA GLN A 156 12.25 -7.67 11.14
C GLN A 156 12.52 -8.73 10.07
N LEU A 157 13.77 -9.19 9.96
CA LEU A 157 14.15 -10.26 9.05
C LEU A 157 13.45 -11.58 9.39
N ALA A 158 13.38 -11.93 10.68
CA ALA A 158 12.65 -13.11 11.14
C ALA A 158 11.14 -13.02 10.80
N MET A 159 10.49 -11.89 11.07
CA MET A 159 9.09 -11.65 10.70
C MET A 159 8.85 -11.73 9.20
N LEU A 160 9.79 -11.22 8.39
CA LEU A 160 9.74 -11.33 6.94
C LEU A 160 9.81 -12.81 6.51
N ILE A 161 10.78 -13.58 7.01
CA ILE A 161 10.92 -15.00 6.67
C ILE A 161 9.66 -15.78 7.07
N VAL A 162 9.16 -15.57 8.30
CA VAL A 162 7.92 -16.19 8.78
C VAL A 162 6.74 -15.81 7.88
N GLY A 163 6.62 -14.53 7.50
CA GLY A 163 5.57 -14.05 6.61
C GLY A 163 5.59 -14.72 5.24
N LEU A 164 6.77 -14.94 4.65
CA LEU A 164 6.95 -15.67 3.39
C LEU A 164 6.51 -17.14 3.52
N VAL A 165 6.91 -17.81 4.61
CA VAL A 165 6.52 -19.20 4.87
C VAL A 165 5.01 -19.34 5.07
N VAL A 166 4.39 -18.40 5.79
CA VAL A 166 2.94 -18.37 5.99
C VAL A 166 2.22 -18.15 4.65
N ALA A 167 2.72 -17.27 3.77
CA ALA A 167 2.14 -17.05 2.44
C ALA A 167 2.13 -18.34 1.59
N VAL A 168 3.26 -19.04 1.53
CA VAL A 168 3.37 -20.33 0.81
C VAL A 168 2.45 -21.38 1.44
N SER A 169 2.43 -21.46 2.76
CA SER A 169 1.56 -22.40 3.49
C SER A 169 0.08 -22.16 3.19
N LEU A 170 -0.36 -20.90 3.21
CA LEU A 170 -1.72 -20.51 2.86
C LEU A 170 -2.05 -20.85 1.40
N PHE A 171 -1.13 -20.59 0.48
CA PHE A 171 -1.32 -20.88 -0.95
C PHE A 171 -1.43 -22.38 -1.24
N LEU A 172 -0.64 -23.21 -0.56
CA LEU A 172 -0.69 -24.67 -0.70
C LEU A 172 -1.99 -25.24 -0.09
N LYS A 173 -2.34 -24.82 1.13
CA LYS A 173 -3.53 -25.29 1.88
C LYS A 173 -4.86 -24.81 1.30
N ALA A 174 -4.93 -23.61 0.73
CA ALA A 174 -6.18 -23.02 0.23
C ALA A 174 -6.87 -23.85 -0.87
N GLY A 175 -6.16 -24.75 -1.55
CA GLY A 175 -6.76 -25.67 -2.51
C GLY A 175 -6.89 -27.12 -2.04
N TRP A 176 -6.67 -27.43 -0.76
CA TRP A 176 -6.90 -28.77 -0.17
C TRP A 176 -8.14 -28.81 0.72
N GLN A 177 -8.77 -27.67 0.98
CA GLN A 177 -9.91 -27.53 1.88
C GLN A 177 -11.28 -27.62 1.17
N MET A 178 -11.30 -28.21 -0.03
CA MET A 178 -12.53 -28.54 -0.77
C MET A 178 -13.10 -29.92 -0.39
N GLU A 179 -12.45 -30.65 0.52
CA GLU A 179 -12.95 -31.93 1.02
C GLU A 179 -12.81 -31.97 2.55
N GLY A 180 -13.72 -31.24 3.20
CA GLY A 180 -13.82 -31.16 4.65
C GLY A 180 -15.29 -31.10 5.05
N ASP A 181 -15.89 -32.28 5.13
CA ASP A 181 -17.16 -32.65 5.75
C ASP A 181 -18.31 -31.61 5.74
N PRO A 182 -19.35 -31.81 4.90
CA PRO A 182 -20.56 -31.00 4.89
C PRO A 182 -21.34 -30.94 6.22
N ASN A 183 -21.01 -31.75 7.23
CA ASN A 183 -21.82 -31.88 8.44
C ASN A 183 -21.10 -31.51 9.76
N ALA A 184 -19.85 -31.04 9.73
CA ALA A 184 -19.07 -30.96 10.97
C ALA A 184 -19.42 -29.81 11.95
N ALA A 185 -20.17 -28.76 11.57
CA ALA A 185 -20.70 -27.75 12.52
C ALA A 185 -21.60 -26.70 11.83
N LYS A 186 -22.70 -27.08 11.17
CA LYS A 186 -23.52 -26.09 10.45
C LYS A 186 -24.37 -25.17 11.34
N ASP A 187 -24.49 -25.44 12.64
CA ASP A 187 -25.49 -24.79 13.50
C ASP A 187 -24.95 -24.01 14.72
N SER A 188 -23.64 -23.79 14.83
CA SER A 188 -23.08 -23.02 15.96
C SER A 188 -22.85 -21.55 15.60
N LEU A 189 -23.06 -20.63 16.55
CA LEU A 189 -22.69 -19.22 16.41
C LEU A 189 -21.21 -19.06 16.00
N TYR A 190 -20.34 -20.00 16.39
CA TYR A 190 -18.94 -20.03 16.01
C TYR A 190 -18.72 -20.26 14.51
N SER A 191 -19.47 -21.19 13.88
CA SER A 191 -19.33 -21.45 12.44
C SER A 191 -19.88 -20.30 11.60
N LEU A 192 -20.97 -19.66 12.05
CA LEU A 192 -21.51 -18.46 11.41
C LEU A 192 -20.55 -17.26 11.52
N VAL A 193 -19.97 -17.02 12.71
CA VAL A 193 -18.98 -15.94 12.90
C VAL A 193 -17.70 -16.21 12.10
N SER A 194 -17.19 -17.44 12.08
CA SER A 194 -15.98 -17.78 11.32
C SER A 194 -16.18 -17.65 9.80
N GLN A 195 -17.36 -18.00 9.28
CA GLN A 195 -17.71 -17.77 7.88
C GLN A 195 -17.74 -16.28 7.53
N GLU A 196 -18.35 -15.46 8.39
CA GLU A 196 -18.36 -14.00 8.22
C GLU A 196 -16.94 -13.41 8.25
N ILE A 197 -16.09 -13.84 9.18
CA ILE A 197 -14.67 -13.42 9.24
C ILE A 197 -13.94 -13.78 7.94
N ALA A 198 -14.10 -15.01 7.45
CA ALA A 198 -13.49 -15.46 6.20
C ALA A 198 -13.96 -14.60 5.00
N LEU A 199 -15.25 -14.26 4.95
CA LEU A 199 -15.80 -13.36 3.94
C LEU A 199 -15.17 -11.95 4.03
N ARG A 200 -14.97 -11.44 5.24
CA ARG A 200 -14.34 -10.12 5.47
C ARG A 200 -12.87 -10.13 5.09
N PHE A 201 -12.13 -11.16 5.47
CA PHE A 201 -10.73 -11.29 5.08
C PHE A 201 -10.58 -11.40 3.55
N ARG A 202 -11.46 -12.15 2.88
CA ARG A 202 -11.50 -12.22 1.41
C ARG A 202 -11.79 -10.85 0.77
N THR A 203 -12.69 -10.08 1.36
CA THR A 203 -13.02 -8.72 0.91
C THR A 203 -11.87 -7.75 1.13
N PHE A 204 -11.29 -7.75 2.33
CA PHE A 204 -10.10 -6.97 2.68
C PHE A 204 -8.92 -7.30 1.75
N TYR A 205 -8.64 -8.58 1.56
CA TYR A 205 -7.58 -9.03 0.66
C TYR A 205 -7.84 -8.63 -0.78
N ARG A 206 -9.10 -8.67 -1.25
CA ARG A 206 -9.45 -8.19 -2.59
C ARG A 206 -9.13 -6.71 -2.74
N SER A 207 -9.53 -5.87 -1.77
CA SER A 207 -9.20 -4.44 -1.78
C SER A 207 -7.67 -4.21 -1.75
N PHE A 208 -6.96 -4.93 -0.89
CA PHE A 208 -5.49 -4.89 -0.84
C PHE A 208 -4.87 -5.25 -2.20
N ALA A 209 -5.25 -6.39 -2.79
CA ALA A 209 -4.72 -6.86 -4.05
C ALA A 209 -5.01 -5.89 -5.22
N THR A 210 -6.20 -5.27 -5.22
CA THR A 210 -6.55 -4.25 -6.22
C THR A 210 -5.68 -3.01 -6.09
N VAL A 211 -5.49 -2.48 -4.88
CA VAL A 211 -4.69 -1.26 -4.66
C VAL A 211 -3.21 -1.51 -4.96
N ILE A 212 -2.64 -2.58 -4.41
CA ILE A 212 -1.23 -2.92 -4.59
C ILE A 212 -0.94 -3.28 -6.05
N GLY A 213 -1.80 -4.08 -6.68
CA GLY A 213 -1.65 -4.43 -8.10
C GLY A 213 -1.67 -3.18 -8.99
N ALA A 214 -2.62 -2.27 -8.77
CA ALA A 214 -2.67 -1.00 -9.49
C ALA A 214 -1.41 -0.16 -9.26
N GLN A 215 -0.93 -0.07 -8.02
CA GLN A 215 0.26 0.72 -7.69
C GLN A 215 1.53 0.17 -8.36
N ILE A 216 1.70 -1.15 -8.40
CA ILE A 216 2.83 -1.79 -9.10
C ILE A 216 2.78 -1.45 -10.59
N VAL A 217 1.59 -1.50 -11.21
CA VAL A 217 1.43 -1.16 -12.63
C VAL A 217 1.76 0.31 -12.90
N ILE A 218 1.21 1.23 -12.08
CA ILE A 218 1.47 2.68 -12.22
C ILE A 218 2.97 2.97 -12.07
N SER A 219 3.61 2.42 -11.03
CA SER A 219 5.04 2.60 -10.80
C SER A 219 5.88 2.05 -11.96
N THR A 220 5.50 0.88 -12.50
CA THR A 220 6.19 0.26 -13.64
C THR A 220 6.09 1.12 -14.89
N ILE A 221 4.92 1.70 -15.18
CA ILE A 221 4.73 2.60 -16.33
C ILE A 221 5.59 3.85 -16.18
N ASN A 222 5.52 4.52 -15.01
CA ASN A 222 6.31 5.73 -14.74
C ASN A 222 7.83 5.44 -14.85
N THR A 223 8.26 4.33 -14.29
CA THR A 223 9.65 3.88 -14.35
C THR A 223 10.06 3.56 -15.78
N GLY A 224 9.22 2.87 -16.55
CA GLY A 224 9.48 2.49 -17.94
C GLY A 224 9.66 3.70 -18.86
N LEU A 225 8.81 4.71 -18.71
CA LEU A 225 8.96 5.97 -19.47
C LEU A 225 10.24 6.72 -19.07
N THR A 226 10.51 6.77 -17.77
CA THR A 226 11.73 7.41 -17.24
C THR A 226 12.99 6.68 -17.72
N SER A 227 12.99 5.34 -17.71
CA SER A 227 14.16 4.55 -18.13
C SER A 227 14.46 4.72 -19.61
N VAL A 228 13.44 4.76 -20.49
CA VAL A 228 13.64 5.06 -21.92
C VAL A 228 14.27 6.44 -22.11
N PHE A 229 13.75 7.46 -21.44
CA PHE A 229 14.30 8.83 -21.54
C PHE A 229 15.76 8.90 -21.08
N LEU A 230 16.10 8.27 -19.95
CA LEU A 230 17.46 8.31 -19.40
C LEU A 230 18.46 7.55 -20.28
N LEU A 231 18.07 6.40 -20.83
CA LEU A 231 18.91 5.61 -21.72
C LEU A 231 19.13 6.32 -23.05
N TRP A 232 18.08 6.93 -23.63
CA TRP A 232 18.18 7.67 -24.88
C TRP A 232 19.14 8.88 -24.77
N ASN A 233 19.13 9.56 -23.63
CA ASN A 233 19.95 10.75 -23.39
C ASN A 233 21.31 10.45 -22.73
N GLY A 234 21.65 9.17 -22.50
CA GLY A 234 22.95 8.79 -21.95
C GLY A 234 23.24 9.32 -20.55
N TYR A 235 22.21 9.45 -19.69
CA TYR A 235 22.39 10.05 -18.36
C TYR A 235 23.36 9.25 -17.48
N PRO A 236 24.12 9.90 -16.57
CA PRO A 236 24.90 9.17 -15.58
C PRO A 236 24.00 8.52 -14.52
N TYR A 237 24.47 7.42 -13.92
CA TYR A 237 23.77 6.71 -12.84
C TYR A 237 22.38 6.16 -13.19
N VAL A 238 22.08 5.92 -14.47
CA VAL A 238 20.77 5.46 -14.98
C VAL A 238 20.16 4.36 -14.11
N MET A 239 20.92 3.31 -13.79
CA MET A 239 20.40 2.18 -13.03
C MET A 239 19.89 2.58 -11.63
N VAL A 240 20.59 3.49 -10.96
CA VAL A 240 20.17 3.95 -9.61
C VAL A 240 18.92 4.81 -9.71
N ILE A 241 18.85 5.68 -10.72
CA ILE A 241 17.69 6.55 -10.96
C ILE A 241 16.46 5.71 -11.33
N ILE A 242 16.61 4.71 -12.21
CA ILE A 242 15.51 3.81 -12.59
C ILE A 242 14.94 3.09 -11.36
N VAL A 243 15.80 2.45 -10.57
CA VAL A 243 15.34 1.71 -9.38
C VAL A 243 14.73 2.66 -8.35
N LEU A 244 15.33 3.83 -8.14
CA LEU A 244 14.79 4.83 -7.21
C LEU A 244 13.42 5.33 -7.68
N THR A 245 13.24 5.60 -8.97
CA THR A 245 11.94 5.99 -9.55
C THR A 245 10.87 4.93 -9.32
N PHE A 246 11.22 3.65 -9.49
CA PHE A 246 10.32 2.54 -9.21
C PHE A 246 9.95 2.44 -7.73
N LEU A 247 10.93 2.51 -6.84
CA LEU A 247 10.71 2.47 -5.40
C LEU A 247 9.88 3.66 -4.91
N CYS A 248 10.14 4.86 -5.44
CA CYS A 248 9.34 6.05 -5.17
C CYS A 248 7.89 5.89 -5.66
N GLY A 249 7.68 5.28 -6.83
CA GLY A 249 6.33 4.97 -7.32
C GLY A 249 5.60 3.91 -6.49
N LEU A 250 6.33 3.06 -5.75
CA LEU A 250 5.79 2.09 -4.81
C LEU A 250 5.51 2.66 -3.42
N LEU A 251 5.99 3.87 -3.09
CA LEU A 251 5.58 4.55 -1.86
C LEU A 251 4.11 4.99 -2.02
N PRO A 252 3.17 4.44 -1.24
CA PRO A 252 1.79 4.92 -1.28
C PRO A 252 1.80 6.40 -0.88
N ILE A 253 1.00 7.23 -1.54
CA ILE A 253 0.84 8.64 -1.18
C ILE A 253 0.25 8.73 0.24
N ILE A 254 1.11 8.72 1.26
CA ILE A 254 0.75 9.13 2.63
C ILE A 254 0.75 10.66 2.58
N GLY A 255 -0.29 11.23 1.98
CA GLY A 255 -0.24 12.63 1.53
C GLY A 255 -1.61 13.26 1.35
N ASN A 256 -2.57 12.94 2.22
CA ASN A 256 -3.61 13.93 2.55
C ASN A 256 -3.82 13.94 4.07
N HIS A 257 -2.78 14.32 4.79
CA HIS A 257 -3.00 15.04 6.04
C HIS A 257 -3.05 16.51 5.65
N ARG A 258 -4.20 16.93 5.10
CA ARG A 258 -4.55 18.34 5.04
C ARG A 258 -4.45 18.84 6.48
N ARG A 259 -3.40 19.61 6.76
CA ARG A 259 -3.19 20.25 8.05
C ARG A 259 -4.44 21.15 8.27
N PRO A 260 -5.20 21.00 9.38
CA PRO A 260 -6.47 21.71 9.56
C PRO A 260 -6.35 23.24 9.70
N ASP A 261 -5.13 23.78 9.60
CA ASP A 261 -4.76 25.20 9.71
C ASP A 261 -4.52 25.91 8.37
N GLN A 262 -4.60 25.24 7.22
CA GLN A 262 -4.47 25.92 5.93
C GLN A 262 -5.80 26.58 5.53
N LYS A 263 -5.90 27.91 5.73
CA LYS A 263 -6.99 28.72 5.19
C LYS A 263 -7.07 28.51 3.67
N PRO A 264 -8.28 28.42 3.09
CA PRO A 264 -8.43 28.28 1.64
C PRO A 264 -7.74 29.43 0.93
N ASP A 265 -6.79 29.10 0.06
CA ASP A 265 -6.16 30.07 -0.82
C ASP A 265 -7.23 30.67 -1.73
N VAL A 266 -7.10 31.97 -2.02
CA VAL A 266 -8.07 32.76 -2.80
C VAL A 266 -8.33 32.15 -4.19
N ALA A 267 -7.44 31.28 -4.68
CA ALA A 267 -7.60 30.50 -5.89
C ALA A 267 -8.78 29.50 -5.85
N ASP A 268 -9.09 28.89 -4.70
CA ASP A 268 -10.18 27.91 -4.58
C ASP A 268 -11.58 28.55 -4.66
N ALA A 269 -11.69 29.82 -4.27
CA ALA A 269 -12.93 30.59 -4.32
C ALA A 269 -13.29 31.05 -5.75
N ALA A 270 -12.33 31.08 -6.67
CA ALA A 270 -12.56 31.38 -8.08
C ALA A 270 -13.14 30.17 -8.83
N TRP A 271 -12.69 28.96 -8.49
CA TRP A 271 -13.13 27.73 -9.16
C TRP A 271 -14.55 27.29 -8.81
N THR A 272 -15.05 27.66 -7.63
CA THR A 272 -16.43 27.32 -7.20
C THR A 272 -17.50 28.24 -7.79
N ARG A 273 -17.12 29.35 -8.40
CA ARG A 273 -18.06 30.31 -9.00
C ARG A 273 -18.30 30.10 -10.50
N ALA A 274 -17.57 29.16 -11.12
CA ALA A 274 -17.63 28.86 -12.55
C ALA A 274 -18.29 27.50 -12.85
N ARG A 275 -19.07 26.94 -11.91
CA ARG A 275 -19.82 25.69 -12.10
C ARG A 275 -21.26 25.84 -11.66
#